data_AF-A0A1M4EBF2-F1
#
_entry.id   AF-A0A1M4EBF2-F1
#
_cell.length_a   1.000
_cell.length_b   1.000
_cell.length_c   1.000
_cell.angle_alpha   90.00
_cell.angle_beta   90.00
_cell.angle_gamma   90.00
#
_symmetry.space_group_name_H-M   'P 1'
#
loop_
_entity.id
_entity.type
_entity.pdbx_description
1 polymer ?
#
loop_
_entity_poly.entity_id
_entity_poly.type
_entity_poly.pdbx_seq_one_letter_code
_entity_poly.pdbx_strand_id
1 'polypeptide(L)'
;MHPTGREVARIEDVSNVPVAPSALRRDDDLIRDFCGSVISLDDFLSGSPDVRRKTVYLCGDISRISGHKLDAAARVFVVRELSHGYDEQAHQPWQLVGLGRVPIRVHGVGVYYRRFFGSDHFGRIRAEHAFQSLTESTKPGTAHRTGIYLTPVTRDGDELHFRLLRCSTNLSGPTDNFSATDSQIVAALNREAAAIFSGHAPLNHVLAQIYHNTRADAERKQSKARISAHADKTKDMPVNGIMAFCTFYDRLDRLGPLPGDPFDHGLNGVSGLTRLHFRLKAPAESPALPQRFTLTLYPDSVFFMPLSTNRLYTHEIRPSTLDAESLPIRLGYVVRCSSAEAVHKNGHTFLKRDGKLTKLEPPTPEGMNELSIGSARTPCRPIATSSRSCAHRRGSRTWGRGGRGLSWSGSARRVTCLSYAPPPDTAPRHNVSGRCTSGWPGRFRNVRGWLPASTTHSSRFTRTPTRPWAAIPTRPSIWRTSHSSLFSPATSIPRSTRRGSWSSHRRNPALRNSRFR
;
A
#
# COMPACT_ATOMS: atom_id res chain seq x y z
N MET A 1 17.96 31.64 6.66
CA MET A 1 16.96 30.73 7.26
C MET A 1 17.37 29.29 6.96
N HIS A 2 17.84 28.53 7.94
CA HIS A 2 17.97 27.09 7.80
C HIS A 2 16.54 26.50 7.81
N PRO A 3 16.17 25.63 6.86
CA PRO A 3 14.88 24.98 6.91
C PRO A 3 14.83 24.17 8.21
N THR A 4 13.87 24.50 9.06
CA THR A 4 13.46 23.69 10.22
C THR A 4 13.50 22.22 9.84
N GLY A 5 14.21 21.41 10.65
CA GLY A 5 14.56 20.02 10.36
C GLY A 5 13.42 19.30 9.67
N ARG A 6 13.63 18.89 8.40
CA ARG A 6 12.56 18.35 7.57
C ARG A 6 12.00 17.10 8.25
N GLU A 7 10.76 17.22 8.73
CA GLU A 7 10.08 16.18 9.47
C GLU A 7 9.87 14.96 8.56
N VAL A 8 10.07 13.75 9.09
CA VAL A 8 9.75 12.50 8.40
C VAL A 8 8.28 12.19 8.67
N ALA A 9 7.55 11.62 7.71
CA ALA A 9 6.18 11.18 7.95
C ALA A 9 6.14 10.14 9.07
N ARG A 10 5.24 10.32 10.04
CA ARG A 10 5.06 9.42 11.20
C ARG A 10 3.60 9.00 11.28
N ILE A 11 3.38 7.74 11.65
CA ILE A 11 2.03 7.24 11.91
C ILE A 11 1.48 7.97 13.15
N GLU A 12 0.28 8.53 13.04
CA GLU A 12 -0.41 9.20 14.14
C GLU A 12 -1.47 8.31 14.78
N ASP A 13 -1.39 8.19 16.10
CA ASP A 13 -2.28 7.31 16.88
C ASP A 13 -3.47 8.05 17.50
N VAL A 14 -3.57 9.35 17.24
CA VAL A 14 -4.54 10.24 17.91
C VAL A 14 -5.70 10.67 17.01
N SER A 15 -5.52 10.50 15.69
CA SER A 15 -6.43 11.04 14.67
C SER A 15 -7.57 10.07 14.32
N ASN A 16 -7.43 8.78 14.67
CA ASN A 16 -8.47 7.77 14.55
C ASN A 16 -8.86 7.24 15.92
N VAL A 17 -10.15 7.02 16.12
CA VAL A 17 -10.73 6.59 17.39
C VAL A 17 -11.83 5.57 17.13
N PRO A 18 -11.71 4.33 17.61
CA PRO A 18 -12.83 3.45 17.79
C PRO A 18 -13.52 3.73 19.14
N VAL A 19 -14.84 3.90 19.11
CA VAL A 19 -15.71 3.92 20.28
C VAL A 19 -16.35 2.55 20.39
N ALA A 20 -15.94 1.76 21.38
CA ALA A 20 -16.36 0.36 21.51
C ALA A 20 -16.73 -0.02 22.95
N PRO A 21 -17.68 -0.94 23.16
CA PRO A 21 -17.95 -1.54 24.46
C PRO A 21 -16.70 -2.16 25.08
N SER A 22 -16.56 -2.09 26.40
CA SER A 22 -15.41 -2.63 27.13
C SER A 22 -15.17 -4.13 26.89
N ALA A 23 -16.22 -4.90 26.61
CA ALA A 23 -16.13 -6.32 26.27
C ALA A 23 -15.36 -6.56 24.95
N LEU A 24 -15.63 -5.76 23.91
CA LEU A 24 -14.93 -5.87 22.62
C LEU A 24 -13.44 -5.49 22.70
N ARG A 25 -13.02 -4.74 23.74
CA ARG A 25 -11.62 -4.31 23.90
C ARG A 25 -10.69 -5.43 24.35
N ARG A 26 -11.22 -6.46 25.03
CA ARG A 26 -10.37 -7.52 25.64
C ARG A 26 -10.07 -8.66 24.68
N ASP A 27 -11.03 -8.99 23.80
CA ASP A 27 -11.03 -10.26 23.09
C ASP A 27 -10.91 -10.12 21.56
N ASP A 28 -10.91 -8.89 21.02
CA ASP A 28 -10.88 -8.65 19.58
C ASP A 28 -9.51 -8.12 19.10
N ASP A 29 -8.80 -8.96 18.34
CA ASP A 29 -7.51 -8.63 17.71
C ASP A 29 -7.60 -7.35 16.86
N LEU A 30 -8.77 -7.03 16.29
CA LEU A 30 -8.98 -5.83 15.49
C LEU A 30 -8.93 -4.54 16.30
N ILE A 31 -9.38 -4.59 17.55
CA ILE A 31 -9.30 -3.44 18.46
C ILE A 31 -7.88 -3.30 19.01
N ARG A 32 -7.19 -4.42 19.28
CA ARG A 32 -5.79 -4.40 19.72
C ARG A 32 -4.87 -3.78 18.68
N ASP A 33 -5.04 -4.20 17.42
CA ASP A 33 -4.16 -3.78 16.33
C ASP A 33 -4.68 -2.54 15.60
N PHE A 34 -5.74 -1.88 16.10
CA PHE A 34 -6.29 -0.65 15.52
C PHE A 34 -5.22 0.46 15.43
N CYS A 35 -5.20 1.18 14.31
CA CYS A 35 -4.34 2.35 14.16
C CYS A 35 -5.00 3.60 14.76
N GLY A 36 -4.94 3.71 16.09
CA GLY A 36 -5.41 4.90 16.82
C GLY A 36 -5.69 4.64 18.29
N SER A 37 -6.43 5.54 18.93
CA SER A 37 -6.69 5.52 20.38
C SER A 37 -8.09 4.99 20.68
N VAL A 38 -8.18 3.86 21.38
CA VAL A 38 -9.46 3.20 21.73
C VAL A 38 -10.15 3.91 22.89
N ILE A 39 -11.43 4.26 22.69
CA ILE A 39 -12.30 4.89 23.68
C ILE A 39 -13.42 3.90 24.05
N SER A 40 -13.71 3.74 25.35
CA SER A 40 -14.84 2.91 25.74
C SER A 40 -16.15 3.65 25.47
N LEU A 41 -17.21 2.90 25.14
CA LEU A 41 -18.52 3.49 24.93
C LEU A 41 -19.01 4.26 26.17
N ASP A 42 -18.78 3.74 27.38
CA ASP A 42 -19.22 4.41 28.61
C ASP A 42 -18.43 5.70 28.87
N ASP A 43 -17.10 5.71 28.62
CA ASP A 43 -16.30 6.94 28.69
C ASP A 43 -16.87 7.97 27.70
N PHE A 44 -17.05 7.59 26.44
CA PHE A 44 -17.58 8.47 25.40
C PHE A 44 -18.96 9.05 25.79
N LEU A 45 -19.83 8.23 26.39
CA LEU A 45 -21.13 8.67 26.88
C LEU A 45 -21.03 9.58 28.11
N SER A 46 -19.98 9.47 28.92
CA SER A 46 -19.71 10.37 30.05
C SER A 46 -19.13 11.73 29.64
N GLY A 47 -18.73 11.90 28.37
CA GLY A 47 -18.24 13.18 27.82
C GLY A 47 -16.72 13.31 27.73
N SER A 48 -15.98 12.22 27.91
CA SER A 48 -14.53 12.16 27.74
C SER A 48 -14.17 10.88 26.99
N PRO A 49 -13.24 10.86 26.01
CA PRO A 49 -12.41 11.96 25.49
C PRO A 49 -13.02 12.75 24.33
N ASP A 50 -12.41 13.91 24.02
CA ASP A 50 -12.77 14.75 22.86
C ASP A 50 -12.48 14.03 21.52
N VAL A 51 -13.47 14.08 20.63
CA VAL A 51 -13.43 13.52 19.26
C VAL A 51 -13.29 14.60 18.18
N ARG A 52 -13.11 15.87 18.57
CA ARG A 52 -12.97 17.00 17.65
C ARG A 52 -11.91 16.75 16.58
N ARG A 53 -12.30 16.91 15.31
CA ARG A 53 -11.47 16.72 14.10
C ARG A 53 -10.90 15.30 13.92
N LYS A 54 -11.36 14.32 14.68
CA LYS A 54 -10.93 12.91 14.55
C LYS A 54 -11.82 12.14 13.58
N THR A 55 -11.31 11.02 13.09
CA THR A 55 -12.11 9.99 12.41
C THR A 55 -12.58 8.99 13.46
N VAL A 56 -13.90 8.91 13.64
CA VAL A 56 -14.54 8.08 14.66
C VAL A 56 -15.11 6.82 14.02
N TYR A 57 -14.83 5.65 14.60
CA TYR A 57 -15.38 4.34 14.24
C TYR A 57 -16.26 3.86 15.39
N LEU A 58 -17.56 3.76 15.17
CA LEU A 58 -18.53 3.35 16.17
C LEU A 58 -18.74 1.84 16.12
N CYS A 59 -18.71 1.22 17.30
CA CYS A 59 -18.98 -0.18 17.55
C CYS A 59 -19.96 -0.32 18.74
N GLY A 60 -20.71 -1.42 18.79
CA GLY A 60 -21.67 -1.71 19.85
C GLY A 60 -23.08 -1.20 19.57
N ASP A 61 -23.82 -0.88 20.62
CA ASP A 61 -25.19 -0.36 20.54
C ASP A 61 -25.18 1.13 20.18
N ILE A 62 -25.45 1.42 18.91
CA ILE A 62 -25.39 2.78 18.36
C ILE A 62 -26.61 3.62 18.78
N SER A 63 -27.72 2.97 19.17
CA SER A 63 -28.92 3.67 19.63
C SER A 63 -28.69 4.53 20.88
N ARG A 64 -27.62 4.20 21.64
CA ARG A 64 -27.18 4.94 22.83
C ARG A 64 -26.42 6.22 22.51
N ILE A 65 -25.99 6.41 21.25
CA ILE A 65 -25.14 7.53 20.84
C ILE A 65 -25.98 8.64 20.22
N SER A 66 -25.88 9.84 20.77
CA SER A 66 -26.57 10.99 20.21
C SER A 66 -25.69 11.76 19.21
N GLY A 67 -26.31 12.18 18.10
CA GLY A 67 -25.70 12.94 17.01
C GLY A 67 -24.78 14.08 17.47
N HIS A 68 -25.27 14.91 18.39
CA HIS A 68 -24.59 16.12 18.86
C HIS A 68 -23.19 15.88 19.45
N LYS A 69 -22.91 14.69 19.98
CA LYS A 69 -21.58 14.34 20.52
C LYS A 69 -20.53 14.13 19.43
N LEU A 70 -20.97 13.94 18.19
CA LEU A 70 -20.14 13.63 17.04
C LEU A 70 -20.06 14.78 16.04
N ASP A 71 -20.79 15.88 16.23
CA ASP A 71 -20.78 17.06 15.34
C ASP A 71 -19.38 17.66 15.16
N ALA A 72 -18.52 17.55 16.18
CA ALA A 72 -17.15 18.04 16.12
C ALA A 72 -16.18 17.07 15.44
N ALA A 73 -16.57 15.81 15.20
CA ALA A 73 -15.73 14.83 14.53
C ALA A 73 -15.53 15.20 13.06
N ALA A 74 -14.36 14.89 12.50
CA ALA A 74 -14.12 15.13 11.07
C ALA A 74 -14.90 14.13 10.20
N ARG A 75 -14.98 12.88 10.66
CA ARG A 75 -15.63 11.75 9.97
C ARG A 75 -16.20 10.81 11.02
N VAL A 76 -17.35 10.21 10.71
CA VAL A 76 -17.98 9.20 11.56
C VAL A 76 -18.34 8.00 10.71
N PHE A 77 -17.90 6.83 11.16
CA PHE A 77 -18.19 5.54 10.57
C PHE A 77 -18.89 4.64 11.56
N VAL A 78 -19.91 3.93 11.11
CA VAL A 78 -20.49 2.80 11.87
C VAL A 78 -19.86 1.53 11.32
N VAL A 79 -19.30 0.68 12.18
CA VAL A 79 -18.68 -0.59 11.75
C VAL A 79 -19.74 -1.69 11.77
N ARG A 80 -20.21 -2.10 10.59
CA ARG A 80 -21.40 -2.95 10.42
C ARG A 80 -21.36 -4.22 11.25
N GLU A 81 -20.24 -4.93 11.22
CA GLU A 81 -20.08 -6.24 11.85
C GLU A 81 -19.93 -6.16 13.37
N LEU A 82 -19.58 -4.97 13.89
CA LEU A 82 -19.36 -4.74 15.32
C LEU A 82 -20.48 -3.91 15.97
N SER A 83 -21.51 -3.53 15.21
CA SER A 83 -22.54 -2.58 15.65
C SER A 83 -23.95 -3.13 15.53
N HIS A 84 -24.85 -2.66 16.38
CA HIS A 84 -26.29 -2.90 16.32
C HIS A 84 -27.05 -1.67 16.80
N GLY A 85 -28.38 -1.65 16.63
CA GLY A 85 -29.22 -0.52 17.04
C GLY A 85 -29.02 0.75 16.19
N TYR A 86 -28.30 0.66 15.06
CA TYR A 86 -28.21 1.74 14.09
C TYR A 86 -29.38 1.64 13.11
N ASP A 87 -30.23 2.66 13.08
CA ASP A 87 -31.31 2.77 12.11
C ASP A 87 -30.84 3.61 10.91
N GLU A 88 -30.57 2.94 9.79
CA GLU A 88 -30.16 3.59 8.53
C GLU A 88 -31.25 4.55 7.99
N GLN A 89 -32.51 4.37 8.38
CA GLN A 89 -33.64 5.16 7.92
C GLN A 89 -33.90 6.39 8.81
N ALA A 90 -33.43 6.39 10.05
CA ALA A 90 -33.68 7.45 11.06
C ALA A 90 -32.87 8.74 10.87
N HIS A 91 -32.45 9.07 9.64
CA HIS A 91 -31.82 10.33 9.26
C HIS A 91 -30.46 10.68 9.91
N GLN A 92 -29.78 9.77 10.62
CA GLN A 92 -28.38 10.00 10.98
C GLN A 92 -27.46 9.70 9.78
N PRO A 93 -26.62 10.66 9.34
CA PRO A 93 -25.90 10.57 8.07
C PRO A 93 -24.59 9.78 8.14
N TRP A 94 -24.39 8.94 9.15
CA TRP A 94 -23.09 8.30 9.34
C TRP A 94 -22.87 7.19 8.33
N GLN A 95 -21.65 7.17 7.78
CA GLN A 95 -21.33 6.21 6.74
C GLN A 95 -21.13 4.83 7.36
N LEU A 96 -21.91 3.86 6.90
CA LEU A 96 -21.75 2.47 7.29
C LEU A 96 -20.60 1.83 6.51
N VAL A 97 -19.66 1.21 7.22
CA VAL A 97 -18.47 0.57 6.65
C VAL A 97 -18.30 -0.85 7.19
N GLY A 98 -17.65 -1.70 6.40
CA GLY A 98 -17.26 -3.03 6.85
C GLY A 98 -15.90 -3.05 7.56
N LEU A 99 -15.56 -4.17 8.21
CA LEU A 99 -14.29 -4.39 8.91
C LEU A 99 -13.03 -4.16 8.06
N GLY A 100 -13.15 -4.24 6.74
CA GLY A 100 -12.04 -3.98 5.82
C GLY A 100 -11.66 -2.51 5.67
N ARG A 101 -12.55 -1.58 6.06
CA ARG A 101 -12.32 -0.13 6.09
C ARG A 101 -11.76 0.36 7.43
N VAL A 102 -11.58 -0.54 8.41
CA VAL A 102 -11.00 -0.22 9.72
C VAL A 102 -9.46 -0.27 9.60
N PRO A 103 -8.72 0.78 9.99
CA PRO A 103 -7.27 0.83 9.85
C PRO A 103 -6.56 -0.04 10.90
N ILE A 104 -5.68 -0.91 10.43
CA ILE A 104 -4.90 -1.81 11.27
C ILE A 104 -3.43 -1.43 11.21
N ARG A 105 -2.79 -1.29 12.37
CA ARG A 105 -1.35 -1.11 12.47
C ARG A 105 -0.64 -2.41 12.16
N VAL A 106 0.35 -2.34 11.28
CA VAL A 106 1.23 -3.47 10.97
C VAL A 106 2.57 -3.20 11.63
N HIS A 107 2.79 -3.80 12.81
CA HIS A 107 4.06 -3.76 13.55
C HIS A 107 4.70 -2.38 13.73
N GLY A 108 3.91 -1.30 13.75
CA GLY A 108 4.41 0.08 13.79
C GLY A 108 5.12 0.56 12.51
N VAL A 109 5.14 -0.23 11.44
CA VAL A 109 5.83 0.09 10.18
C VAL A 109 4.90 0.51 9.04
N GLY A 110 3.58 0.38 9.24
CA GLY A 110 2.58 0.83 8.28
C GLY A 110 1.16 0.63 8.78
N VAL A 111 0.20 1.01 7.94
CA VAL A 111 -1.24 0.93 8.20
C VAL A 111 -1.92 0.17 7.07
N TYR A 112 -2.70 -0.85 7.41
CA TYR A 112 -3.36 -1.73 6.45
C TYR A 112 -4.88 -1.63 6.54
N TYR A 113 -5.51 -1.53 5.38
CA TYR A 113 -6.94 -1.65 5.20
C TYR A 113 -7.20 -2.87 4.33
N ARG A 114 -7.88 -3.87 4.89
CA ARG A 114 -8.10 -5.16 4.22
C ARG A 114 -9.05 -5.07 3.03
N ARG A 115 -9.95 -4.08 3.04
CA ARG A 115 -10.85 -3.77 1.92
C ARG A 115 -11.19 -2.28 1.96
N PHE A 116 -10.27 -1.48 1.43
CA PHE A 116 -10.41 -0.03 1.37
C PHE A 116 -11.38 0.38 0.28
N PHE A 117 -11.26 -0.19 -0.90
CA PHE A 117 -12.12 0.14 -2.03
C PHE A 117 -13.35 -0.79 -2.11
N GLY A 118 -14.28 -0.49 -3.01
CA GLY A 118 -15.50 -1.29 -3.19
C GLY A 118 -16.09 -1.29 -4.60
N SER A 119 -15.33 -0.82 -5.60
CA SER A 119 -15.75 -0.79 -7.01
C SER A 119 -14.75 -1.53 -7.89
N ASP A 120 -15.16 -1.91 -9.11
CA ASP A 120 -14.29 -2.56 -10.10
C ASP A 120 -13.21 -1.61 -10.65
N HIS A 121 -12.18 -1.36 -9.84
CA HIS A 121 -11.04 -0.55 -10.24
C HIS A 121 -10.17 -1.27 -11.27
N PHE A 122 -10.11 -2.60 -11.24
CA PHE A 122 -9.34 -3.36 -12.22
C PHE A 122 -9.86 -3.10 -13.65
N GLY A 123 -11.15 -3.31 -13.87
CA GLY A 123 -11.78 -3.12 -15.17
C GLY A 123 -11.69 -1.67 -15.64
N ARG A 124 -11.97 -0.71 -14.75
CA ARG A 124 -11.93 0.73 -15.06
C ARG A 124 -10.53 1.21 -15.46
N ILE A 125 -9.51 0.91 -14.65
CA ILE A 125 -8.12 1.32 -14.94
C ILE A 125 -7.65 0.70 -16.27
N ARG A 126 -7.99 -0.57 -16.52
CA ARG A 126 -7.64 -1.23 -17.78
C ARG A 126 -8.36 -0.62 -18.99
N ALA A 127 -9.58 -0.12 -18.82
CA ALA A 127 -10.32 0.54 -19.89
C ALA A 127 -9.81 1.97 -20.17
N GLU A 128 -9.30 2.67 -19.15
CA GLU A 128 -8.81 4.04 -19.26
C GLU A 128 -7.37 4.12 -19.78
N HIS A 129 -6.55 3.08 -19.59
CA HIS A 129 -5.11 3.13 -19.88
C HIS A 129 -4.59 2.01 -20.78
N ALA A 130 -3.64 2.35 -21.65
CA ALA A 130 -2.90 1.39 -22.46
C ALA A 130 -1.62 0.91 -21.75
N PHE A 131 -1.65 -0.30 -21.21
CA PHE A 131 -0.52 -0.89 -20.51
C PHE A 131 0.59 -1.30 -21.48
N GLN A 132 1.84 -1.02 -21.13
CA GLN A 132 3.03 -1.36 -21.92
C GLN A 132 3.88 -2.45 -21.27
N SER A 133 4.68 -3.15 -22.08
CA SER A 133 5.67 -4.10 -21.56
C SER A 133 6.70 -3.36 -20.71
N LEU A 134 6.90 -3.81 -19.48
CA LEU A 134 7.97 -3.29 -18.63
C LEU A 134 9.23 -4.15 -18.83
N THR A 135 10.35 -3.51 -19.11
CA THR A 135 11.65 -4.19 -19.11
C THR A 135 12.11 -4.38 -17.66
N GLU A 136 12.60 -5.57 -17.34
CA GLU A 136 13.16 -5.85 -16.03
C GLU A 136 14.62 -5.40 -15.99
N SER A 137 14.84 -4.08 -15.90
CA SER A 137 16.18 -3.47 -15.96
C SER A 137 16.83 -3.60 -17.35
N THR A 138 18.17 -3.61 -17.39
CA THR A 138 19.03 -3.85 -18.56
C THR A 138 19.10 -5.32 -18.99
N LYS A 139 18.27 -6.21 -18.40
CA LYS A 139 18.34 -7.65 -18.69
C LYS A 139 17.59 -7.98 -19.98
N PRO A 140 18.15 -8.84 -20.86
CA PRO A 140 17.43 -9.34 -22.02
C PRO A 140 16.29 -10.25 -21.54
N GLY A 141 15.05 -9.75 -21.65
CA GLY A 141 13.84 -10.48 -21.28
C GLY A 141 12.65 -9.55 -21.06
N THR A 142 11.47 -9.95 -21.53
CA THR A 142 10.21 -9.26 -21.21
C THR A 142 9.75 -9.70 -19.82
N ALA A 143 9.48 -8.76 -18.91
CA ALA A 143 8.88 -9.11 -17.63
C ALA A 143 7.49 -9.75 -17.85
N HIS A 144 7.09 -10.70 -17.01
CA HIS A 144 5.74 -11.30 -17.03
C HIS A 144 4.63 -10.35 -16.51
N ARG A 145 4.84 -9.04 -16.69
CA ARG A 145 3.96 -7.98 -16.25
C ARG A 145 3.99 -6.85 -17.26
N THR A 146 2.82 -6.27 -17.49
CA THR A 146 2.70 -4.99 -18.18
C THR A 146 2.47 -3.91 -17.13
N GLY A 147 2.75 -2.66 -17.46
CA GLY A 147 2.54 -1.57 -16.53
C GLY A 147 2.57 -0.20 -17.18
N ILE A 148 2.19 0.80 -16.40
CA ILE A 148 2.12 2.20 -16.82
C ILE A 148 2.46 3.10 -15.63
N TYR A 149 3.11 4.23 -15.92
CA TYR A 149 3.38 5.29 -14.94
C TYR A 149 2.40 6.42 -15.17
N LEU A 150 1.66 6.81 -14.12
CA LEU A 150 0.65 7.86 -14.21
C LEU A 150 1.01 8.99 -13.25
N THR A 151 0.73 10.22 -13.65
CA THR A 151 0.89 11.41 -12.82
C THR A 151 0.00 12.53 -13.37
N PRO A 152 -0.39 13.55 -12.58
CA PRO A 152 -1.03 14.72 -13.14
C PRO A 152 -0.12 15.38 -14.18
N VAL A 153 -0.63 15.54 -15.39
CA VAL A 153 0.02 16.24 -16.50
C VAL A 153 -0.80 17.49 -16.82
N THR A 154 -0.12 18.63 -16.87
CA THR A 154 -0.71 19.90 -17.32
C THR A 154 -0.01 20.35 -18.59
N ARG A 155 -0.76 21.00 -19.49
CA ARG A 155 -0.23 21.51 -20.76
C ARG A 155 -0.17 23.02 -20.71
N ASP A 156 0.96 23.58 -21.11
CA ASP A 156 1.18 25.02 -21.30
C ASP A 156 1.84 25.23 -22.67
N GLY A 157 1.05 25.65 -23.66
CA GLY A 157 1.45 25.60 -25.07
C GLY A 157 1.86 24.19 -25.49
N ASP A 158 3.11 24.05 -25.95
CA ASP A 158 3.72 22.77 -26.35
C ASP A 158 4.43 22.06 -25.18
N GLU A 159 4.45 22.65 -23.99
CA GLU A 159 5.09 22.08 -22.82
C GLU A 159 4.13 21.16 -22.04
N LEU A 160 4.62 19.98 -21.64
CA LEU A 160 3.94 19.08 -20.72
C LEU A 160 4.62 19.14 -19.35
N HIS A 161 3.91 19.59 -18.32
CA HIS A 161 4.39 19.73 -16.95
C HIS A 161 3.85 18.60 -16.09
N PHE A 162 4.73 17.89 -15.38
CA PHE A 162 4.37 16.68 -14.62
C PHE A 162 5.30 16.41 -13.44
N ARG A 163 4.92 15.45 -12.57
CA ARG A 163 5.76 14.98 -11.45
C ARG A 163 6.56 13.76 -11.88
N LEU A 164 7.84 13.73 -11.53
CA LEU A 164 8.77 12.72 -12.01
C LEU A 164 9.24 11.79 -10.87
N LEU A 165 9.15 10.48 -11.06
CA LEU A 165 9.98 9.51 -10.35
C LEU A 165 10.90 8.84 -11.36
N ARG A 166 12.21 9.11 -11.29
CA ARG A 166 13.15 8.63 -12.31
C ARG A 166 13.19 7.11 -12.38
N CYS A 167 12.76 6.60 -13.52
CA CYS A 167 12.90 5.26 -14.05
C CYS A 167 13.38 5.33 -15.51
N SER A 168 13.68 4.20 -16.13
CA SER A 168 14.32 4.12 -17.45
C SER A 168 13.49 4.73 -18.59
N THR A 169 12.19 4.94 -18.41
CA THR A 169 11.27 5.43 -19.46
C THR A 169 11.09 6.95 -19.50
N ASN A 170 11.69 7.70 -18.57
CA ASN A 170 11.35 9.13 -18.40
C ASN A 170 12.02 10.11 -19.37
N LEU A 171 12.88 9.66 -20.29
CA LEU A 171 13.45 10.56 -21.30
C LEU A 171 12.39 11.04 -22.30
N SER A 172 11.39 10.21 -22.58
CA SER A 172 10.33 10.44 -23.56
C SER A 172 9.13 11.23 -23.02
N GLY A 173 9.23 11.83 -21.83
CA GLY A 173 8.13 12.57 -21.19
C GLY A 173 7.28 11.72 -20.24
N PRO A 174 6.09 12.21 -19.83
CA PRO A 174 5.15 11.43 -19.02
C PRO A 174 4.61 10.27 -19.85
N THR A 175 4.41 9.10 -19.24
CA THR A 175 3.80 7.96 -19.96
C THR A 175 2.32 8.19 -20.21
N ASP A 176 1.58 8.66 -19.19
CA ASP A 176 0.17 9.03 -19.31
C ASP A 176 -0.25 9.98 -18.18
N ASN A 177 -1.40 10.65 -18.35
CA ASN A 177 -2.04 11.49 -17.33
C ASN A 177 -2.92 10.65 -16.38
N PHE A 178 -3.31 11.23 -15.25
CA PHE A 178 -4.40 10.67 -14.45
C PHE A 178 -5.73 10.74 -15.20
N SER A 179 -6.43 9.61 -15.22
CA SER A 179 -7.83 9.52 -15.61
C SER A 179 -8.77 9.88 -14.43
N ALA A 180 -10.08 9.72 -14.64
CA ALA A 180 -11.07 9.95 -13.60
C ALA A 180 -10.91 8.95 -12.44
N THR A 181 -10.66 7.67 -12.73
CA THR A 181 -10.48 6.64 -11.70
C THR A 181 -9.20 6.87 -10.89
N ASP A 182 -8.08 7.23 -11.54
CA ASP A 182 -6.85 7.55 -10.80
C ASP A 182 -7.02 8.73 -9.87
N SER A 183 -7.66 9.79 -10.37
CA SER A 183 -7.94 11.00 -9.59
C SER A 183 -8.77 10.66 -8.35
N GLN A 184 -9.78 9.80 -8.48
CA GLN A 184 -10.60 9.32 -7.38
C GLN A 184 -9.80 8.48 -6.38
N ILE A 185 -9.02 7.50 -6.85
CA ILE A 185 -8.17 6.66 -5.99
C ILE A 185 -7.19 7.53 -5.22
N VAL A 186 -6.41 8.36 -5.92
CA VAL A 186 -5.34 9.17 -5.32
C VAL A 186 -5.91 10.22 -4.37
N ALA A 187 -7.08 10.81 -4.67
CA ALA A 187 -7.76 11.72 -3.75
C ALA A 187 -8.23 11.00 -2.47
N ALA A 188 -8.80 9.80 -2.59
CA ALA A 188 -9.21 8.99 -1.44
C ALA A 188 -8.01 8.59 -0.58
N LEU A 189 -6.90 8.19 -1.20
CA LEU A 189 -5.66 7.83 -0.52
C LEU A 189 -5.03 9.03 0.20
N ASN A 190 -4.98 10.21 -0.42
CA ASN A 190 -4.47 11.42 0.22
C ASN A 190 -5.33 11.85 1.41
N ARG A 191 -6.66 11.76 1.28
CA ARG A 191 -7.58 12.06 2.38
C ARG A 191 -7.36 11.11 3.55
N GLU A 192 -7.19 9.81 3.27
CA GLU A 192 -6.93 8.84 4.33
C GLU A 192 -5.55 9.03 4.94
N ALA A 193 -4.53 9.27 4.12
CA ALA A 193 -3.17 9.55 4.56
C ALA A 193 -3.11 10.70 5.59
N ALA A 194 -3.91 11.76 5.39
CA ALA A 194 -4.00 12.89 6.31
C ALA A 194 -4.61 12.52 7.68
N ALA A 195 -5.34 11.40 7.77
CA ALA A 195 -5.89 10.88 9.03
C ALA A 195 -4.96 9.85 9.72
N ILE A 196 -3.93 9.34 9.03
CA ILE A 196 -3.02 8.30 9.55
C ILE A 196 -1.57 8.77 9.70
N PHE A 197 -1.16 9.84 9.02
CA PHE A 197 0.21 10.36 9.08
C PHE A 197 0.28 11.84 9.40
N SER A 198 1.26 12.20 10.22
CA SER A 198 1.68 13.59 10.42
C SER A 198 2.61 14.04 9.28
N GLY A 199 2.41 15.27 8.81
CA GLY A 199 3.36 15.97 7.95
C GLY A 199 3.71 15.25 6.64
N HIS A 200 2.87 14.34 6.13
CA HIS A 200 3.18 13.55 4.95
C HIS A 200 3.14 14.38 3.65
N ALA A 201 3.95 14.00 2.67
CA ALA A 201 3.84 14.57 1.33
C ALA A 201 2.61 14.01 0.58
N PRO A 202 2.02 14.77 -0.35
CA PRO A 202 0.90 14.28 -1.15
C PRO A 202 1.35 13.16 -2.10
N LEU A 203 0.51 12.13 -2.21
CA LEU A 203 0.59 11.09 -3.22
C LEU A 203 0.20 11.68 -4.58
N ASN A 204 1.04 11.54 -5.60
CA ASN A 204 0.86 12.20 -6.90
C ASN A 204 1.49 11.44 -8.09
N HIS A 205 2.00 10.24 -7.86
CA HIS A 205 2.63 9.42 -8.88
C HIS A 205 2.27 7.96 -8.69
N VAL A 206 1.83 7.29 -9.76
CA VAL A 206 1.35 5.92 -9.75
C VAL A 206 2.26 5.04 -10.61
N LEU A 207 2.49 3.81 -10.16
CA LEU A 207 2.90 2.70 -10.99
C LEU A 207 1.80 1.63 -10.91
N ALA A 208 1.07 1.48 -12.01
CA ALA A 208 0.05 0.45 -12.17
C ALA A 208 0.64 -0.72 -12.96
N GLN A 209 0.50 -1.95 -12.48
CA GLN A 209 1.11 -3.13 -13.07
C GLN A 209 0.16 -4.33 -13.05
N ILE A 210 -0.05 -4.94 -14.22
CA ILE A 210 -0.84 -6.17 -14.35
C ILE A 210 0.11 -7.37 -14.34
N TYR A 211 -0.18 -8.32 -13.47
CA TYR A 211 0.63 -9.52 -13.22
C TYR A 211 -0.04 -10.72 -13.88
N HIS A 212 0.55 -11.20 -14.98
CA HIS A 212 0.00 -12.32 -15.73
C HIS A 212 0.64 -13.64 -15.30
N ASN A 213 -0.18 -14.66 -15.09
CA ASN A 213 0.28 -16.03 -14.87
C ASN A 213 0.18 -16.81 -16.19
N THR A 214 1.20 -17.61 -16.49
CA THR A 214 1.25 -18.48 -17.68
C THR A 214 1.09 -19.92 -17.24
N ARG A 215 0.20 -20.62 -17.93
CA ARG A 215 -0.07 -22.05 -17.71
C ARG A 215 1.13 -22.89 -18.11
N ALA A 216 1.23 -24.10 -17.56
CA ALA A 216 2.16 -25.08 -18.10
C ALA A 216 1.65 -25.55 -19.47
N ASP A 217 2.56 -25.79 -20.41
CA ASP A 217 2.27 -26.46 -21.67
C ASP A 217 3.25 -27.65 -21.83
N ALA A 218 3.19 -28.34 -22.99
CA ALA A 218 4.02 -29.51 -23.24
C ALA A 218 5.54 -29.20 -23.22
N GLU A 219 5.93 -27.95 -23.48
CA GLU A 219 7.32 -27.52 -23.62
C GLU A 219 7.81 -26.69 -22.44
N ARG A 220 6.90 -26.08 -21.67
CA ARG A 220 7.22 -25.08 -20.65
C ARG A 220 6.46 -25.32 -19.34
N LYS A 221 7.19 -25.22 -18.24
CA LYS A 221 6.59 -25.20 -16.90
C LYS A 221 5.73 -23.94 -16.73
N GLN A 222 4.69 -24.04 -15.90
CA GLN A 222 3.91 -22.87 -15.49
C GLN A 222 4.81 -21.77 -14.93
N SER A 223 4.45 -20.52 -15.18
CA SER A 223 5.14 -19.36 -14.63
C SER A 223 4.16 -18.44 -13.93
N LYS A 224 4.45 -18.10 -12.68
CA LYS A 224 3.63 -17.19 -11.88
C LYS A 224 4.34 -15.85 -11.76
N ALA A 225 3.59 -14.77 -11.89
CA ALA A 225 4.15 -13.43 -11.77
C ALA A 225 4.65 -13.18 -10.33
N ARG A 226 5.90 -12.75 -10.21
CA ARG A 226 6.57 -12.42 -8.96
C ARG A 226 7.43 -11.18 -9.12
N ILE A 227 7.77 -10.54 -8.00
CA ILE A 227 8.80 -9.51 -7.95
C ILE A 227 9.76 -9.90 -6.85
N SER A 228 11.03 -10.07 -7.18
CA SER A 228 12.07 -10.41 -6.21
C SER A 228 12.25 -9.32 -5.15
N ALA A 229 12.86 -9.69 -4.03
CA ALA A 229 13.18 -8.76 -2.95
C ALA A 229 13.92 -7.51 -3.45
N HIS A 230 13.33 -6.35 -3.17
CA HIS A 230 13.89 -5.05 -3.50
C HIS A 230 13.40 -3.98 -2.51
N ALA A 231 13.96 -2.79 -2.57
CA ALA A 231 13.38 -1.61 -1.94
C ALA A 231 13.07 -0.59 -3.03
N ASP A 232 12.00 0.17 -2.86
CA ASP A 232 11.60 1.14 -3.87
C ASP A 232 12.63 2.28 -3.94
N LYS A 233 12.85 2.79 -5.16
CA LYS A 233 13.74 3.93 -5.38
C LYS A 233 13.09 5.20 -4.82
N THR A 234 13.81 5.93 -3.98
CA THR A 234 13.27 7.08 -3.23
C THR A 234 13.90 8.42 -3.59
N LYS A 235 14.82 8.48 -4.55
CA LYS A 235 15.65 9.68 -4.84
C LYS A 235 14.83 10.94 -5.13
N ASP A 236 13.69 10.80 -5.81
CA ASP A 236 12.82 11.93 -6.19
C ASP A 236 11.63 12.12 -5.23
N MET A 237 11.56 11.26 -4.21
CA MET A 237 10.54 11.36 -3.18
C MET A 237 11.01 12.33 -2.08
N PRO A 238 10.12 13.18 -1.56
CA PRO A 238 10.48 14.05 -0.44
C PRO A 238 10.71 13.22 0.83
N VAL A 239 11.43 13.79 1.81
CA VAL A 239 11.82 13.06 3.03
C VAL A 239 10.64 12.61 3.91
N ASN A 240 9.54 13.35 3.86
CA ASN A 240 8.23 13.04 4.44
C ASN A 240 7.33 12.23 3.48
N GLY A 241 7.92 11.57 2.48
CA GLY A 241 7.18 10.73 1.55
C GLY A 241 6.54 9.52 2.22
N ILE A 242 5.41 9.10 1.67
CA ILE A 242 4.72 7.86 1.97
C ILE A 242 4.45 7.08 0.68
N MET A 243 4.08 5.82 0.81
CA MET A 243 3.68 4.95 -0.29
C MET A 243 2.39 4.23 0.08
N ALA A 244 1.54 4.00 -0.92
CA ALA A 244 0.30 3.24 -0.80
C ALA A 244 0.30 2.09 -1.80
N PHE A 245 0.32 0.86 -1.31
CA PHE A 245 0.24 -0.36 -2.11
C PHE A 245 -1.23 -0.78 -2.21
N CYS A 246 -1.89 -0.41 -3.30
CA CYS A 246 -3.26 -0.84 -3.57
C CYS A 246 -3.25 -2.14 -4.38
N THR A 247 -4.22 -3.02 -4.13
CA THR A 247 -4.36 -4.27 -4.88
C THR A 247 -5.78 -4.44 -5.39
N PHE A 248 -5.88 -4.70 -6.70
CA PHE A 248 -7.13 -5.04 -7.37
C PHE A 248 -6.96 -6.37 -8.09
N TYR A 249 -8.04 -7.12 -8.26
CA TYR A 249 -8.03 -8.41 -8.94
C TYR A 249 -9.11 -8.48 -10.02
N ASP A 250 -8.79 -9.22 -11.06
CA ASP A 250 -9.75 -9.78 -12.01
C ASP A 250 -9.79 -11.30 -11.83
N ARG A 251 -10.93 -11.90 -12.19
CA ARG A 251 -11.18 -13.35 -12.13
C ARG A 251 -11.12 -13.98 -10.74
N LEU A 252 -11.64 -13.27 -9.73
CA LEU A 252 -11.79 -13.82 -8.37
C LEU A 252 -12.88 -14.89 -8.26
N ASP A 253 -13.79 -14.97 -9.23
CA ASP A 253 -14.92 -15.90 -9.30
C ASP A 253 -14.53 -17.39 -9.20
N ARG A 254 -13.26 -17.71 -9.46
CA ARG A 254 -12.70 -19.07 -9.37
C ARG A 254 -12.29 -19.48 -7.97
N LEU A 255 -12.26 -18.54 -7.03
CA LEU A 255 -11.82 -18.74 -5.67
C LEU A 255 -12.99 -18.53 -4.71
N GLY A 256 -13.19 -19.48 -3.80
CA GLY A 256 -14.16 -19.37 -2.73
C GLY A 256 -13.59 -18.59 -1.54
N PRO A 257 -14.42 -17.94 -0.71
CA PRO A 257 -13.99 -17.42 0.58
C PRO A 257 -13.34 -18.52 1.43
N LEU A 258 -12.27 -18.19 2.17
CA LEU A 258 -11.64 -19.15 3.07
C LEU A 258 -12.25 -19.11 4.48
N PRO A 259 -12.46 -20.28 5.12
CA PRO A 259 -12.80 -20.32 6.53
C PRO A 259 -11.70 -19.67 7.39
N GLY A 260 -12.09 -18.82 8.33
CA GLY A 260 -11.17 -18.16 9.28
C GLY A 260 -10.59 -16.82 8.81
N ASP A 261 -10.74 -16.45 7.53
CA ASP A 261 -10.39 -15.12 7.05
C ASP A 261 -11.42 -14.62 6.03
N PRO A 262 -12.35 -13.71 6.43
CA PRO A 262 -13.44 -13.25 5.56
C PRO A 262 -12.97 -12.38 4.39
N PHE A 263 -11.69 -12.00 4.35
CA PHE A 263 -11.11 -11.22 3.25
C PHE A 263 -10.31 -12.09 2.26
N ASP A 264 -9.96 -13.32 2.65
CA ASP A 264 -9.16 -14.21 1.82
C ASP A 264 -10.03 -15.08 0.91
N HIS A 265 -9.47 -15.39 -0.24
CA HIS A 265 -10.10 -16.22 -1.26
C HIS A 265 -9.13 -17.31 -1.68
N GLY A 266 -9.63 -18.54 -1.80
CA GLY A 266 -8.80 -19.70 -2.07
C GLY A 266 -9.54 -20.89 -2.64
N LEU A 267 -8.79 -21.97 -2.79
CA LEU A 267 -9.28 -23.26 -3.28
C LEU A 267 -8.76 -24.34 -2.33
N ASN A 268 -9.64 -25.21 -1.86
CA ASN A 268 -9.31 -26.33 -0.98
C ASN A 268 -8.50 -25.90 0.27
N GLY A 269 -8.91 -24.79 0.91
CA GLY A 269 -8.25 -24.26 2.11
C GLY A 269 -6.93 -23.53 1.86
N VAL A 270 -6.48 -23.39 0.60
CA VAL A 270 -5.25 -22.70 0.24
C VAL A 270 -5.59 -21.36 -0.41
N SER A 271 -5.07 -20.25 0.15
CA SER A 271 -5.25 -18.91 -0.41
C SER A 271 -4.74 -18.85 -1.84
N GLY A 272 -5.53 -18.29 -2.75
CA GLY A 272 -5.13 -17.96 -4.12
C GLY A 272 -4.57 -16.54 -4.26
N LEU A 273 -4.58 -15.76 -3.19
CA LEU A 273 -4.17 -14.36 -3.20
C LEU A 273 -2.64 -14.20 -3.12
N THR A 274 -2.19 -13.05 -3.60
CA THR A 274 -0.77 -12.69 -3.62
C THR A 274 -0.35 -12.17 -2.26
N ARG A 275 0.89 -12.41 -1.87
CA ARG A 275 1.46 -11.91 -0.60
C ARG A 275 2.56 -10.89 -0.85
N LEU A 276 2.57 -9.83 -0.06
CA LEU A 276 3.66 -8.87 0.04
C LEU A 276 4.51 -9.24 1.25
N HIS A 277 5.71 -9.74 0.99
CA HIS A 277 6.62 -10.23 2.03
C HIS A 277 7.70 -9.19 2.30
N PHE A 278 7.89 -8.83 3.57
CA PHE A 278 8.89 -7.87 4.01
C PHE A 278 10.02 -8.57 4.76
N ARG A 279 11.25 -8.12 4.53
CA ARG A 279 12.45 -8.57 5.22
C ARG A 279 13.33 -7.38 5.61
N LEU A 280 13.74 -7.33 6.86
CA LEU A 280 14.64 -6.29 7.35
C LEU A 280 16.02 -6.40 6.66
N LYS A 281 16.59 -5.27 6.22
CA LYS A 281 17.86 -5.23 5.46
C LYS A 281 19.08 -5.59 6.31
N ALA A 282 19.08 -5.15 7.56
CA ALA A 282 20.09 -5.44 8.55
C ALA A 282 19.40 -5.73 9.88
N PRO A 283 19.96 -6.57 10.77
CA PRO A 283 19.37 -6.78 12.09
C PRO A 283 19.20 -5.43 12.79
N ALA A 284 18.00 -5.10 13.25
CA ALA A 284 17.79 -3.88 13.99
C ALA A 284 18.56 -3.96 15.32
N GLU A 285 19.25 -2.88 15.69
CA GLU A 285 19.85 -2.75 17.02
C GLU A 285 18.77 -2.66 18.12
N SER A 286 17.53 -2.32 17.74
CA SER A 286 16.38 -2.27 18.62
C SER A 286 15.47 -3.49 18.40
N PRO A 287 15.11 -4.24 19.46
CA PRO A 287 14.31 -5.47 19.38
C PRO A 287 12.83 -5.26 18.98
N ALA A 288 12.39 -4.02 18.74
CA ALA A 288 10.99 -3.69 18.52
C ALA A 288 10.46 -4.00 17.09
N LEU A 289 11.34 -4.16 16.10
CA LEU A 289 10.94 -4.37 14.71
C LEU A 289 11.03 -5.85 14.29
N PRO A 290 10.00 -6.43 13.67
CA PRO A 290 10.04 -7.83 13.24
C PRO A 290 11.07 -8.00 12.12
N GLN A 291 11.88 -9.07 12.20
CA GLN A 291 12.85 -9.41 11.15
C GLN A 291 12.18 -9.66 9.80
N ARG A 292 10.98 -10.24 9.81
CA ARG A 292 10.14 -10.52 8.64
C ARG A 292 8.68 -10.42 9.02
N PHE A 293 7.86 -9.98 8.07
CA PHE A 293 6.40 -10.06 8.18
C PHE A 293 5.79 -10.17 6.78
N THR A 294 4.52 -10.54 6.69
CA THR A 294 3.84 -10.75 5.40
C THR A 294 2.44 -10.18 5.47
N LEU A 295 2.00 -9.57 4.39
CA LEU A 295 0.62 -9.13 4.18
C LEU A 295 0.01 -9.95 3.04
N THR A 296 -1.14 -10.59 3.28
CA THR A 296 -1.99 -11.06 2.18
C THR A 296 -2.61 -9.84 1.52
N LEU A 297 -2.40 -9.68 0.22
CA LEU A 297 -2.95 -8.56 -0.54
C LEU A 297 -4.38 -8.91 -0.93
N TYR A 298 -5.34 -8.49 -0.10
CA TYR A 298 -6.76 -8.76 -0.35
C TYR A 298 -7.30 -7.93 -1.52
N PRO A 299 -8.43 -8.34 -2.12
CA PRO A 299 -9.14 -7.52 -3.08
C PRO A 299 -9.47 -6.15 -2.49
N ASP A 300 -9.23 -5.09 -3.25
CA ASP A 300 -9.52 -3.71 -2.87
C ASP A 300 -8.76 -3.23 -1.62
N SER A 301 -7.67 -3.91 -1.24
CA SER A 301 -6.87 -3.53 -0.07
C SER A 301 -5.93 -2.37 -0.36
N VAL A 302 -5.51 -1.66 0.71
CA VAL A 302 -4.38 -0.74 0.66
C VAL A 302 -3.49 -0.90 1.88
N PHE A 303 -2.18 -0.96 1.64
CA PHE A 303 -1.16 -0.83 2.67
C PHE A 303 -0.40 0.48 2.52
N PHE A 304 -0.49 1.33 3.53
CA PHE A 304 0.29 2.56 3.64
C PHE A 304 1.58 2.33 4.41
N MET A 305 2.69 2.84 3.90
CA MET A 305 3.96 2.84 4.62
C MET A 305 4.77 4.13 4.41
N PRO A 306 5.44 4.65 5.45
CA PRO A 306 6.35 5.77 5.31
C PRO A 306 7.67 5.36 4.66
N LEU A 307 8.42 6.34 4.13
CA LEU A 307 9.74 6.09 3.57
C LEU A 307 10.75 5.52 4.57
N SER A 308 10.59 5.80 5.86
CA SER A 308 11.41 5.18 6.92
C SER A 308 11.32 3.65 6.86
N THR A 309 10.12 3.09 6.66
CA THR A 309 9.93 1.65 6.47
C THR A 309 10.65 1.13 5.23
N ASN A 310 10.57 1.83 4.09
CA ASN A 310 11.26 1.42 2.85
C ASN A 310 12.80 1.46 2.99
N ARG A 311 13.33 2.32 3.86
CA ARG A 311 14.77 2.34 4.17
C ARG A 311 15.19 1.11 4.95
N LEU A 312 14.34 0.62 5.86
CA LEU A 312 14.64 -0.51 6.74
C LEU A 312 14.38 -1.88 6.11
N TYR A 313 13.36 -2.00 5.25
CA TYR A 313 12.91 -3.28 4.70
C TYR A 313 13.14 -3.39 3.20
N THR A 314 13.45 -4.60 2.73
CA THR A 314 13.10 -5.02 1.37
C THR A 314 11.72 -5.65 1.37
N HIS A 315 11.07 -5.65 0.21
CA HIS A 315 9.80 -6.30 -0.01
C HIS A 315 9.80 -7.09 -1.33
N GLU A 316 8.95 -8.11 -1.40
CA GLU A 316 8.75 -8.92 -2.59
C GLU A 316 7.30 -9.36 -2.75
N ILE A 317 6.92 -9.58 -4.00
CA ILE A 317 5.60 -10.08 -4.38
C ILE A 317 5.70 -11.59 -4.59
N ARG A 318 5.04 -12.34 -3.71
CA ARG A 318 4.99 -13.81 -3.76
C ARG A 318 3.61 -14.28 -4.22
N PRO A 319 3.51 -15.00 -5.34
CA PRO A 319 2.25 -15.62 -5.76
C PRO A 319 1.91 -16.80 -4.84
N SER A 320 0.65 -17.23 -4.87
CA SER A 320 0.18 -18.42 -4.16
C SER A 320 0.81 -19.72 -4.70
N THR A 321 0.78 -20.75 -3.85
CA THR A 321 1.22 -22.12 -4.20
C THR A 321 0.26 -22.82 -5.16
N LEU A 322 -1.02 -22.40 -5.26
CA LEU A 322 -2.00 -22.93 -6.23
C LEU A 322 -1.50 -22.81 -7.67
N ASP A 323 -1.92 -23.71 -8.55
CA ASP A 323 -1.53 -23.69 -9.95
C ASP A 323 -1.89 -22.37 -10.65
N ALA A 324 -1.06 -21.98 -11.62
CA ALA A 324 -1.18 -20.72 -12.36
C ALA A 324 -2.57 -20.49 -12.98
N GLU A 325 -3.29 -21.57 -13.34
CA GLU A 325 -4.63 -21.48 -13.93
C GLU A 325 -5.72 -21.03 -12.95
N SER A 326 -5.51 -21.34 -11.68
CA SER A 326 -6.43 -21.07 -10.57
C SER A 326 -6.17 -19.70 -9.95
N LEU A 327 -5.05 -19.06 -10.27
CA LEU A 327 -4.71 -17.75 -9.73
C LEU A 327 -5.47 -16.63 -10.47
N PRO A 328 -6.02 -15.65 -9.74
CA PRO A 328 -6.61 -14.46 -10.33
C PRO A 328 -5.53 -13.59 -10.97
N ILE A 329 -5.94 -12.66 -11.83
CA ILE A 329 -5.03 -11.67 -12.41
C ILE A 329 -4.97 -10.48 -11.46
N ARG A 330 -3.77 -10.16 -10.97
CA ARG A 330 -3.57 -9.04 -10.04
C ARG A 330 -3.21 -7.77 -10.81
N LEU A 331 -3.83 -6.66 -10.44
CA LEU A 331 -3.35 -5.31 -10.72
C LEU A 331 -2.76 -4.74 -9.41
N GLY A 332 -1.44 -4.60 -9.38
CA GLY A 332 -0.76 -3.85 -8.33
C GLY A 332 -0.74 -2.37 -8.69
N TYR A 333 -1.28 -1.52 -7.82
CA TYR A 333 -1.40 -0.09 -8.05
C TYR A 333 -0.68 0.65 -6.93
N VAL A 334 0.59 0.98 -7.17
CA VAL A 334 1.49 1.57 -6.17
C VAL A 334 1.51 3.08 -6.35
N VAL A 335 1.00 3.80 -5.36
CA VAL A 335 0.97 5.27 -5.34
C VAL A 335 2.09 5.79 -4.45
N ARG A 336 2.80 6.79 -4.93
CA ARG A 336 3.98 7.39 -4.31
C ARG A 336 3.91 8.91 -4.39
N CYS A 337 4.75 9.55 -3.59
CA CYS A 337 4.96 11.00 -3.62
C CYS A 337 6.19 11.32 -4.48
N SER A 338 6.07 12.26 -5.40
CA SER A 338 7.22 12.90 -6.07
C SER A 338 7.26 14.39 -5.76
N SER A 339 8.48 14.86 -5.48
CA SER A 339 8.80 16.29 -5.35
C SER A 339 9.48 16.85 -6.60
N ALA A 340 9.93 15.99 -7.52
CA ALA A 340 10.63 16.42 -8.72
C ALA A 340 9.62 16.87 -9.78
N GLU A 341 9.72 18.14 -10.18
CA GLU A 341 8.96 18.71 -11.29
C GLU A 341 9.74 18.52 -12.58
N ALA A 342 9.02 18.12 -13.63
CA ALA A 342 9.59 17.94 -14.95
C ALA A 342 8.74 18.62 -16.02
N VAL A 343 9.42 19.05 -17.07
CA VAL A 343 8.82 19.63 -18.27
C VAL A 343 9.29 18.83 -19.48
N HIS A 344 8.36 18.37 -20.31
CA HIS A 344 8.67 17.78 -21.60
C HIS A 344 8.35 18.79 -22.70
N LYS A 345 9.34 19.12 -23.53
CA LYS A 345 9.20 20.02 -24.68
C LYS A 345 10.25 19.72 -25.74
N ASN A 346 9.89 19.91 -27.02
CA ASN A 346 10.79 19.68 -28.16
C ASN A 346 11.46 18.29 -28.14
N GLY A 347 10.69 17.25 -27.79
CA GLY A 347 11.18 15.87 -27.72
C GLY A 347 12.16 15.59 -26.58
N HIS A 348 12.29 16.50 -25.62
CA HIS A 348 13.24 16.40 -24.52
C HIS A 348 12.56 16.64 -23.17
N THR A 349 13.02 15.93 -22.16
CA THR A 349 12.54 16.08 -20.78
C THR A 349 13.56 16.85 -19.96
N PHE A 350 13.09 17.80 -19.16
CA PHE A 350 13.90 18.65 -18.31
C PHE A 350 13.41 18.55 -16.86
N LEU A 351 14.34 18.52 -15.90
CA LEU A 351 14.05 18.75 -14.49
C LEU A 351 13.92 20.24 -14.23
N LYS A 352 12.85 20.65 -13.55
CA LYS A 352 12.65 22.01 -13.07
C LYS A 352 13.16 22.13 -11.64
N ARG A 353 14.15 22.98 -11.41
CA ARG A 353 14.76 23.26 -10.09
C ARG A 353 15.09 24.73 -9.97
N ASP A 354 14.58 25.40 -8.94
CA ASP A 354 14.88 26.81 -8.66
C ASP A 354 14.67 27.73 -9.88
N GLY A 355 13.58 27.49 -10.63
CA GLY A 355 13.25 28.21 -11.87
C GLY A 355 14.09 27.82 -13.09
N LYS A 356 15.11 26.97 -12.94
CA LYS A 356 15.98 26.51 -14.03
C LYS A 356 15.54 25.14 -14.56
N LEU A 357 15.74 24.94 -15.86
CA LEU A 357 15.51 23.67 -16.54
C LEU A 357 16.85 22.98 -16.80
N THR A 358 16.99 21.75 -16.31
CA THR A 358 18.16 20.89 -16.58
C THR A 358 17.72 19.70 -17.40
N LYS A 359 18.27 19.52 -18.60
CA LYS A 359 17.92 18.40 -19.48
C LYS A 359 18.22 17.07 -18.79
N LEU A 360 17.29 16.13 -18.85
CA LEU A 360 17.52 14.76 -18.43
C LEU A 360 18.34 14.04 -19.49
N GLU A 361 19.42 13.41 -19.05
CA GLU A 361 20.29 12.60 -19.88
C GLU A 361 20.12 11.11 -19.55
N PRO A 362 20.44 10.22 -20.49
CA PRO A 362 20.52 8.80 -20.21
C PRO A 362 21.40 8.52 -18.97
N PRO A 363 21.05 7.52 -18.16
CA PRO A 363 21.84 7.18 -16.99
C PRO A 363 23.24 6.74 -17.42
N THR A 364 24.28 7.35 -16.83
CA THR A 364 25.65 6.87 -16.97
C THR A 364 25.88 5.63 -16.09
N PRO A 365 26.83 4.74 -16.44
CA PRO A 365 27.21 3.61 -15.58
C PRO A 365 27.54 4.04 -14.14
N GLU A 366 28.24 5.16 -13.97
CA GLU A 366 28.61 5.75 -12.68
C GLU A 366 27.36 6.17 -11.91
N GLY A 367 26.42 6.86 -12.58
CA GLY A 367 25.15 7.30 -11.97
C GLY A 367 24.24 6.12 -11.57
N MET A 368 24.29 5.00 -12.29
CA MET A 368 23.56 3.78 -11.92
C MET A 368 24.15 3.10 -10.66
N ASN A 369 25.47 3.15 -10.50
CA ASN A 369 26.13 2.63 -9.31
C ASN A 369 25.80 3.48 -8.07
N GLU A 370 25.79 4.81 -8.19
CA GLU A 370 25.38 5.71 -7.09
C GLU A 370 23.93 5.50 -6.65
N LEU A 371 23.01 5.25 -7.60
CA LEU A 371 21.61 4.93 -7.32
C LEU A 371 21.44 3.62 -6.53
N SER A 372 22.34 2.67 -6.75
CA SER A 372 22.33 1.37 -6.07
C SER A 372 22.94 1.46 -4.67
N ILE A 373 23.95 2.32 -4.49
CA ILE A 373 24.72 2.48 -3.24
C ILE A 373 24.02 3.42 -2.24
N GLY A 374 23.25 4.41 -2.70
CA GLY A 374 22.48 5.33 -1.84
C GLY A 374 21.43 4.67 -0.93
N SER A 375 21.22 3.36 -1.05
CA SER A 375 20.35 2.57 -0.18
C SER A 375 21.06 1.98 1.06
N ALA A 376 22.39 2.10 1.18
CA ALA A 376 23.15 1.35 2.18
C ALA A 376 24.14 2.15 3.06
N ARG A 377 24.43 3.44 2.81
CA ARG A 377 25.40 4.18 3.65
C ARG A 377 25.02 5.65 3.85
N THR A 378 24.46 5.94 5.01
CA THR A 378 24.78 7.18 5.72
C THR A 378 25.32 6.75 7.08
N PRO A 379 26.64 6.83 7.34
CA PRO A 379 27.13 6.65 8.69
C PRO A 379 26.65 7.84 9.51
N CYS A 380 25.87 7.58 10.56
CA CYS A 380 25.62 8.55 11.61
C CYS A 380 26.98 9.03 12.13
N ARG A 381 27.30 10.31 11.91
CA ARG A 381 28.42 10.93 12.63
C ARG A 381 28.05 10.96 14.11
N PRO A 382 28.90 10.46 15.02
CA PRO A 382 28.65 10.60 16.44
C PRO A 382 28.65 12.09 16.80
N ILE A 383 27.60 12.52 17.48
CA ILE A 383 27.56 13.81 18.16
C ILE A 383 28.63 13.75 19.24
N ALA A 384 29.70 14.52 19.05
CA ALA A 384 30.70 14.74 20.08
C ALA A 384 30.02 15.46 21.25
N THR A 385 29.89 14.77 22.39
CA THR A 385 29.56 15.40 23.67
C THR A 385 30.75 16.24 24.09
N SER A 386 30.64 17.55 23.94
CA SER A 386 31.59 18.48 24.55
C SER A 386 31.39 18.47 26.06
N SER A 387 32.28 17.81 26.78
CA SER A 387 32.49 18.02 28.21
C SER A 387 33.01 19.44 28.42
N ARG A 388 32.14 20.37 28.82
CA ARG A 388 32.58 21.61 29.45
C ARG A 388 32.79 21.36 30.93
N SER A 389 34.03 21.52 31.34
CA SER A 389 34.49 21.65 32.70
C SER A 389 33.78 22.82 33.39
N CYS A 390 33.10 22.54 34.52
CA CYS A 390 32.73 23.57 35.49
C CYS A 390 33.78 23.58 36.59
N ALA A 391 34.49 24.70 36.67
CA ALA A 391 35.49 24.99 37.67
C ALA A 391 34.86 25.18 39.07
N HIS A 392 35.65 24.81 40.07
CA HIS A 392 35.44 25.04 41.49
C HIS A 392 34.98 26.46 41.84
N ARG A 393 33.96 26.54 42.70
CA ARG A 393 33.92 27.57 43.76
C ARG A 393 33.59 26.92 45.10
N ARG A 394 34.49 27.16 46.05
CA ARG A 394 34.41 26.81 47.47
C ARG A 394 33.26 27.58 48.11
N GLY A 395 32.53 26.92 49.01
CA GLY A 395 31.58 27.52 49.92
C GLY A 395 31.31 26.57 51.07
N SER A 396 31.88 26.88 52.23
CA SER A 396 31.81 26.17 53.49
C SER A 396 30.38 26.10 54.06
N ARG A 397 30.06 24.99 54.73
CA ARG A 397 29.41 24.94 56.06
C ARG A 397 29.32 23.50 56.56
N THR A 398 29.32 23.40 57.88
CA THR A 398 29.71 22.29 58.74
C THR A 398 28.52 21.54 59.35
N TRP A 399 28.82 20.37 59.95
CA TRP A 399 28.01 19.50 60.86
C TRP A 399 26.96 18.59 60.19
N GLY A 400 26.85 17.27 60.48
CA GLY A 400 27.58 16.42 61.41
C GLY A 400 27.15 14.93 61.34
N ARG A 401 28.06 14.08 61.85
CA ARG A 401 27.92 12.73 62.48
C ARG A 401 27.08 11.60 61.86
N GLY A 402 27.80 10.47 61.66
CA GLY A 402 27.35 9.08 61.87
C GLY A 402 27.12 8.31 60.56
N GLY A 403 27.71 7.16 60.26
CA GLY A 403 28.59 6.23 60.96
C GLY A 403 28.47 4.85 60.28
N ARG A 404 29.59 4.12 60.17
CA ARG A 404 29.73 2.71 59.70
C ARG A 404 29.45 2.51 58.20
N GLY A 405 30.37 2.07 57.34
CA GLY A 405 31.48 1.12 57.51
C GLY A 405 31.07 -0.19 56.84
N LEU A 406 31.55 -0.47 55.63
CA LEU A 406 31.72 -1.82 55.05
C LEU A 406 32.64 -1.74 53.83
N SER A 407 33.59 -2.65 53.82
CA SER A 407 34.81 -2.72 53.01
C SER A 407 34.61 -3.17 51.57
N TRP A 408 35.46 -2.65 50.71
CA TRP A 408 35.73 -3.12 49.35
C TRP A 408 36.59 -4.39 49.34
N SER A 409 36.24 -5.36 48.48
CA SER A 409 37.18 -6.31 47.91
C SER A 409 36.95 -6.36 46.39
N GLY A 410 37.99 -6.04 45.63
CA GLY A 410 37.94 -5.90 44.19
C GLY A 410 37.97 -7.23 43.43
N SER A 411 37.56 -7.18 42.16
CA SER A 411 38.08 -8.07 41.12
C SER A 411 37.96 -7.35 39.77
N ALA A 412 39.07 -6.84 39.27
CA ALA A 412 39.20 -6.34 37.92
C ALA A 412 39.34 -7.52 36.95
N ARG A 413 38.39 -7.70 36.02
CA ARG A 413 38.59 -8.55 34.84
C ARG A 413 38.97 -7.68 33.66
N ARG A 414 40.23 -7.80 33.23
CA ARG A 414 40.72 -7.37 31.92
C ARG A 414 40.01 -8.19 30.84
N VAL A 415 39.41 -7.53 29.87
CA VAL A 415 39.00 -8.14 28.59
C VAL A 415 40.03 -7.72 27.55
N THR A 416 40.76 -8.71 27.07
CA THR A 416 41.78 -8.62 26.02
C THR A 416 41.09 -8.44 24.67
N CYS A 417 41.40 -7.36 23.96
CA CYS A 417 41.02 -7.18 22.56
C CYS A 417 42.00 -7.94 21.67
N LEU A 418 41.51 -8.93 20.91
CA LEU A 418 42.25 -9.61 19.84
C LEU A 418 41.88 -8.94 18.51
N SER A 419 42.86 -8.24 17.94
CA SER A 419 42.85 -7.65 16.61
C SER A 419 43.06 -8.76 15.56
N TYR A 420 42.13 -8.93 14.62
CA TYR A 420 42.34 -9.77 13.44
C TYR A 420 42.61 -8.88 12.22
N ALA A 421 43.79 -9.06 11.63
CA ALA A 421 44.18 -8.49 10.34
C ALA A 421 43.70 -9.40 9.18
N PRO A 422 43.39 -8.85 7.99
CA PRO A 422 42.99 -9.63 6.83
C PRO A 422 44.20 -10.16 6.03
N PRO A 423 44.11 -11.33 5.36
CA PRO A 423 45.15 -11.79 4.43
C PRO A 423 44.93 -11.22 3.01
N PRO A 424 46.00 -11.17 2.18
CA PRO A 424 46.01 -10.47 0.89
C PRO A 424 45.63 -11.35 -0.32
N ASP A 425 45.43 -10.63 -1.42
CA ASP A 425 45.11 -11.04 -2.79
C ASP A 425 45.87 -12.26 -3.34
N THR A 426 45.17 -13.10 -4.11
CA THR A 426 45.79 -13.93 -5.16
C THR A 426 44.95 -13.87 -6.45
N ALA A 427 45.63 -13.45 -7.52
CA ALA A 427 45.16 -13.39 -8.90
C ALA A 427 45.43 -14.75 -9.63
N PRO A 428 44.94 -14.95 -10.86
CA PRO A 428 44.43 -16.23 -11.36
C PRO A 428 45.47 -17.12 -12.07
N ARG A 429 45.16 -18.42 -12.19
CA ARG A 429 45.82 -19.34 -13.13
C ARG A 429 44.84 -19.89 -14.16
N HIS A 430 45.25 -19.77 -15.43
CA HIS A 430 44.74 -20.49 -16.59
C HIS A 430 45.25 -21.95 -16.63
N ASN A 431 44.42 -22.86 -17.14
CA ASN A 431 44.73 -24.02 -18.03
C ASN A 431 43.43 -24.86 -18.13
N VAL A 432 42.74 -24.96 -19.28
CA VAL A 432 43.03 -25.68 -20.54
C VAL A 432 43.11 -27.22 -20.40
N SER A 433 42.10 -27.85 -21.02
CA SER A 433 42.06 -29.17 -21.67
C SER A 433 41.98 -30.45 -20.83
N GLY A 434 41.16 -31.40 -21.35
CA GLY A 434 41.27 -32.83 -21.02
C GLY A 434 39.94 -33.58 -20.96
N ARG A 435 39.42 -34.03 -22.11
CA ARG A 435 38.47 -35.15 -22.18
C ARG A 435 39.16 -36.42 -21.65
N CYS A 436 38.42 -37.27 -20.93
CA CYS A 436 38.39 -38.72 -21.20
C CYS A 436 37.25 -39.42 -20.47
N THR A 437 36.83 -40.51 -21.09
CA THR A 437 35.64 -41.34 -20.91
C THR A 437 35.80 -42.43 -19.85
N SER A 438 34.65 -43.06 -19.53
CA SER A 438 34.43 -44.48 -19.14
C SER A 438 34.07 -44.78 -17.67
N GLY A 439 33.12 -45.71 -17.49
CA GLY A 439 32.97 -46.53 -16.27
C GLY A 439 31.60 -46.58 -15.60
N TRP A 440 30.70 -47.44 -16.08
CA TRP A 440 29.51 -48.00 -15.39
C TRP A 440 29.91 -48.96 -14.23
N PRO A 441 29.02 -49.67 -13.47
CA PRO A 441 27.59 -49.48 -13.12
C PRO A 441 27.21 -49.75 -11.64
N GLY A 442 25.95 -49.49 -11.27
CA GLY A 442 25.35 -49.93 -9.99
C GLY A 442 23.83 -50.15 -10.06
N ARG A 443 23.43 -51.43 -9.99
CA ARG A 443 22.10 -52.08 -10.02
C ARG A 443 21.03 -51.47 -9.08
N PHE A 444 19.73 -51.62 -9.42
CA PHE A 444 18.76 -52.42 -8.64
C PHE A 444 17.47 -52.73 -9.44
N ARG A 445 16.82 -53.84 -9.05
CA ARG A 445 15.85 -54.68 -9.79
C ARG A 445 14.38 -54.26 -9.68
N ASN A 446 13.66 -54.53 -10.77
CA ASN A 446 12.31 -55.10 -10.95
C ASN A 446 11.39 -55.35 -9.72
N VAL A 447 10.11 -54.98 -9.86
CA VAL A 447 8.95 -55.90 -9.74
C VAL A 447 7.90 -55.54 -10.80
N ARG A 448 7.36 -56.58 -11.46
CA ARG A 448 6.32 -56.57 -12.51
C ARG A 448 4.91 -56.62 -11.90
N GLY A 449 3.92 -56.09 -12.63
CA GLY A 449 2.84 -56.97 -13.10
C GLY A 449 1.41 -56.41 -13.13
N TRP A 450 0.72 -56.79 -14.22
CA TRP A 450 -0.73 -56.92 -14.44
C TRP A 450 -1.52 -55.76 -15.11
N LEU A 451 -1.78 -55.98 -16.41
CA LEU A 451 -2.93 -55.56 -17.24
C LEU A 451 -4.05 -56.64 -17.13
N PRO A 452 -5.22 -56.58 -17.80
CA PRO A 452 -5.71 -55.65 -18.85
C PRO A 452 -7.20 -55.21 -18.71
N ALA A 453 -7.65 -54.27 -19.55
CA ALA A 453 -8.85 -54.43 -20.39
C ALA A 453 -9.11 -53.21 -21.29
N SER A 454 -9.45 -53.52 -22.53
CA SER A 454 -9.74 -52.68 -23.69
C SER A 454 -11.11 -52.01 -23.68
N THR A 455 -11.24 -50.83 -24.30
CA THR A 455 -12.32 -50.59 -25.28
C THR A 455 -11.98 -49.44 -26.24
N THR A 456 -12.24 -49.74 -27.51
CA THR A 456 -12.14 -48.96 -28.74
C THR A 456 -13.17 -47.84 -28.84
N HIS A 457 -12.79 -46.67 -29.38
CA HIS A 457 -13.54 -46.04 -30.49
C HIS A 457 -12.72 -44.97 -31.22
N SER A 458 -12.61 -45.16 -32.53
CA SER A 458 -12.03 -44.23 -33.49
C SER A 458 -13.10 -43.29 -34.05
N SER A 459 -12.76 -42.04 -34.30
CA SER A 459 -13.14 -41.40 -35.57
C SER A 459 -12.17 -40.27 -35.92
N ARG A 460 -11.65 -40.36 -37.15
CA ARG A 460 -10.92 -39.32 -37.86
C ARG A 460 -11.92 -38.30 -38.41
N PHE A 461 -11.55 -37.02 -38.43
CA PHE A 461 -11.90 -36.15 -39.56
C PHE A 461 -10.72 -35.21 -39.84
N THR A 462 -10.23 -35.26 -41.07
CA THR A 462 -9.22 -34.39 -41.66
C THR A 462 -9.90 -33.28 -42.46
N ARG A 463 -9.38 -32.04 -42.37
CA ARG A 463 -9.07 -31.12 -43.50
C ARG A 463 -9.00 -29.64 -43.07
N THR A 464 -7.82 -29.05 -43.23
CA THR A 464 -7.54 -27.65 -43.62
C THR A 464 -7.88 -27.44 -45.13
N PRO A 465 -7.91 -26.24 -45.76
CA PRO A 465 -7.10 -25.04 -45.46
C PRO A 465 -7.66 -23.61 -45.81
N THR A 466 -6.86 -22.58 -45.44
CA THR A 466 -6.62 -21.26 -46.09
C THR A 466 -7.76 -20.22 -46.28
N ARG A 467 -7.61 -19.00 -45.71
CA ARG A 467 -7.03 -17.79 -46.36
C ARG A 467 -7.09 -16.53 -45.46
N PRO A 468 -6.27 -15.49 -45.74
CA PRO A 468 -6.02 -14.35 -44.85
C PRO A 468 -6.70 -13.05 -45.32
N TRP A 469 -7.15 -12.23 -44.36
CA TRP A 469 -7.56 -10.83 -44.52
C TRP A 469 -7.30 -10.15 -43.17
N ALA A 470 -7.09 -8.86 -42.98
CA ALA A 470 -6.59 -7.73 -43.77
C ALA A 470 -6.44 -6.61 -42.70
N ALA A 471 -5.55 -5.65 -42.95
CA ALA A 471 -5.26 -4.54 -42.03
C ALA A 471 -6.53 -3.76 -41.61
N ILE A 472 -6.63 -3.42 -40.32
CA ILE A 472 -7.61 -2.45 -39.83
C ILE A 472 -6.97 -1.06 -39.87
N PRO A 473 -7.60 -0.07 -40.53
CA PRO A 473 -7.09 1.29 -40.61
C PRO A 473 -7.39 2.10 -39.35
N THR A 474 -6.50 3.05 -39.10
CA THR A 474 -6.62 4.16 -38.15
C THR A 474 -7.89 4.97 -38.39
N ARG A 475 -8.68 5.23 -37.34
CA ARG A 475 -9.75 6.24 -37.34
C ARG A 475 -9.24 7.53 -36.68
N PRO A 476 -9.44 8.71 -37.30
CA PRO A 476 -9.22 9.99 -36.64
C PRO A 476 -10.44 10.36 -35.77
N SER A 477 -10.14 10.99 -34.64
CA SER A 477 -11.08 11.62 -33.73
C SER A 477 -11.63 12.93 -34.32
N ILE A 478 -12.95 13.00 -34.49
CA ILE A 478 -13.66 14.25 -34.77
C ILE A 478 -14.37 14.63 -33.47
N TRP A 479 -13.91 15.70 -32.83
CA TRP A 479 -14.70 16.41 -31.81
C TRP A 479 -15.22 17.71 -32.41
N ARG A 480 -16.56 17.80 -32.48
CA ARG A 480 -17.31 18.99 -32.88
C ARG A 480 -17.13 20.08 -31.82
N THR A 481 -16.76 21.26 -32.29
CA THR A 481 -16.99 22.54 -31.64
C THR A 481 -18.41 23.01 -31.92
N SER A 482 -19.10 23.54 -30.91
CA SER A 482 -20.21 24.46 -31.11
C SER A 482 -20.20 25.51 -30.00
N HIS A 483 -19.82 26.72 -30.40
CA HIS A 483 -19.98 27.97 -29.67
C HIS A 483 -21.38 28.56 -29.92
N SER A 484 -21.76 29.53 -29.07
CA SER A 484 -22.81 30.56 -29.20
C SER A 484 -24.26 30.11 -28.97
N SER A 485 -25.17 30.86 -28.34
CA SER A 485 -25.15 32.16 -27.64
C SER A 485 -26.59 32.43 -27.13
N LEU A 486 -26.71 33.20 -26.04
CA LEU A 486 -27.75 34.21 -25.73
C LEU A 486 -29.24 33.87 -25.99
N PHE A 487 -30.08 33.95 -24.94
CA PHE A 487 -31.22 34.88 -24.85
C PHE A 487 -31.98 34.66 -23.51
N SER A 488 -32.14 35.74 -22.73
CA SER A 488 -33.21 35.88 -21.72
C SER A 488 -34.50 36.34 -22.41
N PRO A 489 -35.68 36.15 -21.81
CA PRO A 489 -36.22 37.28 -21.03
C PRO A 489 -37.01 36.87 -19.76
N ALA A 490 -37.16 37.87 -18.89
CA ALA A 490 -37.98 37.87 -17.68
C ALA A 490 -39.48 37.95 -17.99
N THR A 491 -40.35 37.39 -17.12
CA THR A 491 -41.45 38.17 -16.46
C THR A 491 -42.18 37.40 -15.35
N SER A 492 -42.44 38.16 -14.27
CA SER A 492 -43.63 38.20 -13.42
C SER A 492 -44.08 37.03 -12.52
N ILE A 493 -44.12 37.38 -11.23
CA ILE A 493 -44.83 36.82 -10.07
C ILE A 493 -46.36 36.89 -10.27
N PRO A 494 -47.16 36.04 -9.58
CA PRO A 494 -47.98 36.59 -8.50
C PRO A 494 -47.97 35.77 -7.20
N ARG A 495 -48.03 36.52 -6.09
CA ARG A 495 -48.35 36.08 -4.73
C ARG A 495 -49.76 35.48 -4.67
N SER A 496 -49.95 34.47 -3.83
CA SER A 496 -51.19 34.39 -3.04
C SER A 496 -50.92 33.77 -1.66
N THR A 497 -51.51 34.43 -0.66
CA THR A 497 -51.55 34.14 0.77
C THR A 497 -52.85 33.41 1.14
N ARG A 498 -52.80 32.43 2.05
CA ARG A 498 -53.82 32.14 3.11
C ARG A 498 -53.37 30.89 3.90
N ARG A 499 -53.00 31.02 5.18
CA ARG A 499 -53.85 30.82 6.39
C ARG A 499 -54.60 29.48 6.42
N GLY A 500 -54.32 28.67 7.46
CA GLY A 500 -55.12 27.52 7.84
C GLY A 500 -54.54 26.78 9.05
N SER A 501 -54.78 27.31 10.25
CA SER A 501 -54.62 26.61 11.53
C SER A 501 -55.70 25.55 11.69
N TRP A 502 -55.34 24.29 11.94
CA TRP A 502 -56.28 23.29 12.46
C TRP A 502 -55.62 22.50 13.60
N SER A 503 -56.06 22.83 14.80
CA SER A 503 -55.98 22.01 16.00
C SER A 503 -57.31 21.29 16.17
N SER A 504 -57.31 19.97 16.28
CA SER A 504 -58.41 19.26 16.95
C SER A 504 -57.96 17.87 17.44
N HIS A 505 -58.17 17.65 18.73
CA HIS A 505 -58.24 16.37 19.41
C HIS A 505 -59.04 15.32 18.64
N ARG A 506 -58.63 14.04 18.71
CA ARG A 506 -59.35 12.99 19.46
C ARG A 506 -58.76 11.58 19.25
N ARG A 507 -58.66 10.90 20.41
CA ARG A 507 -58.97 9.48 20.67
C ARG A 507 -57.97 8.38 20.24
N ASN A 508 -57.30 7.86 21.27
CA ASN A 508 -57.05 6.44 21.53
C ASN A 508 -58.18 5.52 21.03
N PRO A 509 -57.83 4.31 20.58
CA PRO A 509 -58.20 3.16 21.41
C PRO A 509 -57.06 2.16 21.63
N ALA A 510 -57.13 1.56 22.81
CA ALA A 510 -56.29 0.48 23.28
C ALA A 510 -56.66 -0.87 22.65
N LEU A 511 -55.73 -1.82 22.82
CA LEU A 511 -55.89 -3.28 22.88
C LEU A 511 -56.15 -4.04 21.56
N ARG A 512 -55.15 -4.81 21.15
CA ARG A 512 -55.33 -6.28 21.02
C ARG A 512 -54.01 -7.04 21.08
N ASN A 513 -54.00 -7.99 22.03
CA ASN A 513 -53.09 -9.11 22.15
C ASN A 513 -53.10 -9.98 20.88
N SER A 514 -51.92 -10.48 20.49
CA SER A 514 -51.79 -11.85 19.98
C SER A 514 -50.35 -12.34 20.15
N ARG A 515 -50.14 -13.12 21.22
CA ARG A 515 -49.13 -14.18 21.26
C ARG A 515 -49.54 -15.25 20.26
N PHE A 516 -48.63 -15.76 19.44
CA PHE A 516 -48.63 -17.17 19.04
C PHE A 516 -47.21 -17.59 18.61
N ARG A 517 -46.70 -18.55 19.39
CA ARG A 517 -45.64 -19.56 19.16
C ARG A 517 -44.26 -19.12 18.70
#